data_AF-A0E5L0-F1
#
_entry.id   AF-A0E5L0-F1
#
_cell.length_a   1.000
_cell.length_b   1.000
_cell.length_c   1.000
_cell.angle_alpha   90.00
_cell.angle_beta   90.00
_cell.angle_gamma   90.00
#
_symmetry.space_group_name_H-M   'P 1'
#
loop_
_entity.id
_entity.type
_entity.pdbx_description
1 polymer ?
#
loop_
_entity_poly.entity_id
_entity_poly.type
_entity_poly.pdbx_seq_one_letter_code
_entity_poly.pdbx_strand_id
1 'polypeptide(L)'
;MGFEGATKKNKSNIQVGQLLYARVTELNHYLKGKLSCINPQSKTKNLFRELIGGVIVDLPLNFVQSLLSSQTKPELFKVISQHSSFEICVGKNGRMWVKGLDAVLIINLLKRCAPMQLDQQLNLINKFASQFQQ
;
A
#
# COMPACT_ATOMS: atom_id res chain seq x y z
N MET A 1 -4.16 -13.94 -18.90
CA MET A 1 -5.07 -13.90 -17.72
C MET A 1 -4.24 -13.35 -16.57
N GLY A 2 -4.69 -12.28 -15.94
CA GLY A 2 -3.90 -11.53 -14.95
C GLY A 2 -4.49 -11.57 -13.54
N PHE A 3 -5.46 -12.43 -13.26
CA PHE A 3 -6.11 -12.55 -11.96
C PHE A 3 -6.08 -14.00 -11.51
N GLU A 4 -5.96 -14.19 -10.21
CA GLU A 4 -6.01 -15.51 -9.60
C GLU A 4 -7.41 -16.11 -9.76
N GLY A 5 -7.50 -17.35 -10.25
CA GLY A 5 -8.77 -18.03 -10.53
C GLY A 5 -9.50 -17.60 -11.81
N ALA A 6 -9.00 -16.60 -12.55
CA ALA A 6 -9.59 -16.21 -13.82
C ALA A 6 -9.30 -17.26 -14.91
N THR A 7 -10.36 -17.78 -15.55
CA THR A 7 -10.29 -18.70 -16.70
C THR A 7 -11.09 -18.13 -17.87
N LYS A 8 -11.02 -18.74 -19.08
CA LYS A 8 -11.83 -18.28 -20.22
C LYS A 8 -13.34 -18.31 -19.91
N LYS A 9 -13.75 -19.23 -19.02
CA LYS A 9 -15.14 -19.40 -18.56
C LYS A 9 -15.48 -18.49 -17.37
N ASN A 10 -14.51 -18.20 -16.50
CA ASN A 10 -14.68 -17.33 -15.32
C ASN A 10 -13.86 -16.04 -15.48
N LYS A 11 -14.48 -14.99 -16.01
CA LYS A 11 -13.84 -13.66 -16.14
C LYS A 11 -13.94 -12.93 -14.81
N SER A 12 -12.83 -12.30 -14.38
CA SER A 12 -12.81 -11.44 -13.20
C SER A 12 -13.77 -10.25 -13.40
N ASN A 13 -14.66 -10.03 -12.43
CA ASN A 13 -15.65 -8.96 -12.47
C ASN A 13 -15.07 -7.64 -11.94
N ILE A 14 -14.39 -6.89 -12.82
CA ILE A 14 -13.80 -5.59 -12.48
C ILE A 14 -14.43 -4.51 -13.35
N GLN A 15 -14.88 -3.44 -12.71
CA GLN A 15 -15.54 -2.30 -13.30
C GLN A 15 -14.63 -1.07 -13.33
N VAL A 16 -14.95 -0.15 -14.25
CA VAL A 16 -14.26 1.13 -14.35
C VAL A 16 -14.45 1.91 -13.03
N GLY A 17 -13.35 2.48 -12.52
CA GLY A 17 -13.33 3.23 -11.27
C GLY A 17 -12.87 2.43 -10.04
N GLN A 18 -12.71 1.11 -10.14
CA GLN A 18 -12.18 0.28 -9.05
C GLN A 18 -10.66 0.42 -8.89
N LEU A 19 -10.19 0.26 -7.66
CA LEU A 19 -8.77 0.29 -7.33
C LEU A 19 -8.20 -1.13 -7.27
N LEU A 20 -7.07 -1.35 -7.94
CA LEU A 20 -6.37 -2.63 -7.96
C LEU A 20 -4.97 -2.49 -7.38
N TYR A 21 -4.62 -3.40 -6.47
CA TYR A 21 -3.23 -3.64 -6.11
C TYR A 21 -2.66 -4.75 -6.99
N ALA A 22 -1.72 -4.39 -7.86
CA ALA A 22 -1.19 -5.28 -8.90
C ALA A 22 0.33 -5.13 -9.06
N ARG A 23 0.95 -6.09 -9.73
CA ARG A 23 2.38 -6.09 -10.04
C ARG A 23 2.61 -5.90 -11.53
N VAL A 24 3.63 -5.11 -11.88
CA VAL A 24 4.12 -5.00 -13.26
C VAL A 24 4.85 -6.30 -13.64
N THR A 25 4.40 -6.97 -14.71
CA THR A 25 5.02 -8.21 -15.22
C THR A 25 5.86 -7.97 -16.45
N GLU A 26 5.43 -7.06 -17.32
CA GLU A 26 6.15 -6.69 -18.53
C GLU A 26 6.12 -5.17 -18.67
N LEU A 27 7.28 -4.59 -18.92
CA LEU A 27 7.42 -3.18 -19.25
C LEU A 27 8.41 -3.09 -20.42
N ASN A 28 7.95 -2.56 -21.54
CA ASN A 28 8.75 -2.33 -22.73
C ASN A 28 8.46 -0.91 -23.20
N HIS A 29 9.48 -0.17 -23.64
CA HIS A 29 9.33 1.21 -24.08
C HIS A 29 8.42 1.34 -25.33
N TYR A 30 8.38 0.31 -26.17
CA TYR A 30 7.59 0.30 -27.41
C TYR A 30 6.21 -0.35 -27.27
N LEU A 31 5.98 -1.13 -26.20
CA LEU A 31 4.72 -1.83 -25.96
C LEU A 31 4.05 -1.29 -24.70
N LYS A 32 2.73 -1.45 -24.61
CA LYS A 32 2.03 -1.12 -23.37
C LYS A 32 2.50 -2.04 -22.23
N GLY A 33 2.70 -1.47 -21.04
CA GLY A 33 3.01 -2.23 -19.85
C GLY A 33 1.89 -3.20 -19.48
N LYS A 34 2.24 -4.37 -18.94
CA LYS A 34 1.28 -5.37 -18.46
C LYS A 34 1.33 -5.50 -16.95
N LEU A 35 0.15 -5.60 -16.35
CA LEU A 35 -0.04 -5.82 -14.93
C LEU A 35 -0.64 -7.21 -14.68
N SER A 36 -0.32 -7.77 -13.53
CA SER A 36 -0.89 -9.02 -13.04
C SER A 36 -1.14 -8.94 -11.55
N CYS A 37 -2.28 -9.47 -11.12
CA CYS A 37 -2.65 -9.72 -9.73
C CYS A 37 -2.38 -11.17 -9.32
N ILE A 38 -1.46 -11.85 -10.00
CA ILE A 38 -1.04 -13.22 -9.64
C ILE A 38 0.28 -13.15 -8.90
N ASN A 39 0.31 -13.72 -7.70
CA ASN A 39 1.53 -13.87 -6.92
C ASN A 39 2.36 -15.06 -7.46
N PRO A 40 3.60 -14.84 -7.96
CA PRO A 40 4.43 -15.92 -8.50
C PRO A 40 4.96 -16.88 -7.42
N GLN A 41 5.05 -16.43 -6.16
CA GLN A 41 5.70 -17.18 -5.09
C GLN A 41 4.74 -18.07 -4.30
N SER A 42 3.44 -17.75 -4.27
CA SER A 42 2.45 -18.52 -3.52
C SER A 42 1.07 -18.31 -4.11
N LYS A 43 0.39 -19.42 -4.44
CA LYS A 43 -1.02 -19.47 -4.84
C LYS A 43 -2.01 -19.39 -3.66
N THR A 44 -1.49 -19.32 -2.43
CA THR A 44 -2.30 -19.35 -1.20
C THR A 44 -2.37 -18.00 -0.51
N LYS A 45 -1.44 -17.09 -0.80
CA LYS A 45 -1.45 -15.70 -0.30
C LYS A 45 -1.74 -14.74 -1.45
N ASN A 46 -3.02 -14.42 -1.61
CA ASN A 46 -3.54 -13.47 -2.59
C ASN A 46 -3.19 -12.04 -2.16
N LEU A 47 -1.93 -11.65 -2.35
CA LEU A 47 -1.44 -10.31 -2.01
C LEU A 47 -2.04 -9.24 -2.94
N PHE A 48 -2.27 -9.59 -4.20
CA PHE A 48 -2.74 -8.68 -5.23
C PHE A 48 -4.24 -8.90 -5.47
N ARG A 49 -5.03 -7.85 -5.32
CA ARG A 49 -6.49 -7.91 -5.35
C ARG A 49 -7.10 -6.54 -5.60
N GLU A 50 -8.42 -6.52 -5.76
CA GLU A 50 -9.20 -5.30 -5.65
C GLU A 50 -9.14 -4.75 -4.23
N LEU A 51 -8.95 -3.43 -4.13
CA LEU A 51 -8.92 -2.68 -2.89
C LEU A 51 -10.27 -1.99 -2.70
N ILE A 52 -11.08 -2.52 -1.78
CA ILE A 52 -12.45 -2.05 -1.55
C ILE A 52 -12.49 -1.15 -0.31
N GLY A 53 -13.01 0.07 -0.51
CA GLY A 53 -13.07 1.12 0.50
C GLY A 53 -11.70 1.76 0.75
N GLY A 54 -11.50 2.32 1.94
CA GLY A 54 -10.26 2.99 2.31
C GLY A 54 -10.03 4.31 1.57
N VAL A 55 -8.85 4.87 1.76
CA VAL A 55 -8.44 6.17 1.22
C VAL A 55 -7.10 6.01 0.49
N ILE A 56 -7.00 6.63 -0.69
CA ILE A 56 -5.78 6.69 -1.48
C ILE A 56 -5.10 8.02 -1.25
N VAL A 57 -3.77 8.01 -1.23
CA VAL A 57 -2.98 9.22 -1.17
C VAL A 57 -1.69 9.11 -1.97
N ASP A 58 -1.24 10.23 -2.52
CA ASP A 58 0.05 10.34 -3.18
C ASP A 58 1.14 10.69 -2.15
N LEU A 59 2.29 10.03 -2.31
CA LEU A 59 3.50 10.20 -1.50
C LEU A 59 4.73 10.39 -2.40
N PRO A 60 5.77 11.09 -1.92
CA PRO A 60 7.03 11.21 -2.64
C PRO A 60 7.65 9.84 -2.96
N LEU A 61 8.18 9.66 -4.17
CA LEU A 61 8.75 8.39 -4.63
C LEU A 61 9.90 7.91 -3.74
N ASN A 62 10.78 8.82 -3.32
CA ASN A 62 11.90 8.50 -2.44
C ASN A 62 11.42 7.94 -1.09
N PHE A 63 10.34 8.52 -0.55
CA PHE A 63 9.75 8.05 0.70
C PHE A 63 9.10 6.68 0.51
N VAL A 64 8.38 6.44 -0.58
CA VAL A 64 7.80 5.12 -0.90
C VAL A 64 8.88 4.06 -1.11
N GLN A 65 9.98 4.39 -1.79
CA GLN A 65 11.12 3.48 -1.94
C GLN A 65 11.72 3.13 -0.59
N SER A 66 11.88 4.12 0.29
CA SER A 66 12.27 3.90 1.68
C SER A 66 11.26 2.98 2.36
N LEU A 67 9.96 3.29 2.40
CA LEU A 67 8.94 2.44 3.03
C LEU A 67 8.92 0.99 2.52
N LEU A 68 9.28 0.74 1.26
CA LEU A 68 9.32 -0.60 0.67
C LEU A 68 10.66 -1.32 0.85
N SER A 69 11.71 -0.62 1.25
CA SER A 69 13.04 -1.17 1.48
C SER A 69 13.09 -2.07 2.72
N SER A 70 13.91 -3.12 2.71
CA SER A 70 13.99 -4.09 3.80
C SER A 70 14.48 -3.51 5.13
N GLN A 71 15.14 -2.35 5.11
CA GLN A 71 15.71 -1.71 6.32
C GLN A 71 14.67 -0.90 7.10
N THR A 72 13.69 -0.31 6.42
CA THR A 72 12.70 0.64 6.97
C THR A 72 11.29 0.07 7.06
N LYS A 73 11.08 -1.16 6.55
CA LYS A 73 9.76 -1.81 6.46
C LYS A 73 9.02 -2.11 7.78
N PRO A 74 9.65 -2.35 8.95
CA PRO A 74 8.86 -2.82 10.10
C PRO A 74 8.58 -1.79 11.19
N GLU A 75 9.45 -0.82 11.49
CA GLU A 75 9.28 -0.07 12.75
C GLU A 75 8.15 0.95 12.71
N LEU A 76 8.09 1.75 11.64
CA LEU A 76 7.07 2.79 11.49
C LEU A 76 5.65 2.21 11.60
N PHE A 77 5.38 1.17 10.80
CA PHE A 77 4.07 0.50 10.79
C PHE A 77 3.83 -0.34 12.04
N LYS A 78 4.86 -0.91 12.66
CA LYS A 78 4.73 -1.63 13.93
C LYS A 78 4.25 -0.69 15.03
N VAL A 79 4.84 0.50 15.16
CA VAL A 79 4.39 1.49 16.15
C VAL A 79 2.96 1.93 15.87
N ILE A 80 2.61 2.28 14.61
CA ILE A 80 1.24 2.68 14.29
C ILE A 80 0.25 1.54 14.58
N SER A 81 0.63 0.28 14.31
CA SER A 81 -0.22 -0.90 14.55
C SER A 81 -0.48 -1.20 16.03
N GLN A 82 0.32 -0.64 16.95
CA GLN A 82 0.06 -0.73 18.39
C GLN A 82 -1.11 0.14 18.82
N HIS A 83 -1.47 1.15 18.01
CA HIS A 83 -2.49 2.14 18.35
C HIS A 83 -3.77 2.00 17.53
N SER A 84 -3.68 1.53 16.28
CA SER A 84 -4.85 1.37 15.40
C SER A 84 -4.73 0.13 14.52
N SER A 85 -5.86 -0.50 14.26
CA SER A 85 -5.96 -1.61 13.30
C SER A 85 -6.26 -1.07 11.91
N PHE A 86 -5.36 -1.35 10.96
CA PHE A 86 -5.48 -0.88 9.58
C PHE A 86 -4.93 -1.88 8.58
N GLU A 87 -5.44 -1.81 7.35
CA GLU A 87 -4.83 -2.41 6.17
C GLU A 87 -4.12 -1.31 5.36
N ILE A 88 -2.95 -1.63 4.80
CA ILE A 88 -2.18 -0.70 3.98
C ILE A 88 -1.63 -1.41 2.73
N CYS A 89 -1.63 -0.71 1.61
CA CYS A 89 -0.97 -1.13 0.38
C CYS A 89 -0.14 0.04 -0.16
N VAL A 90 1.14 -0.21 -0.42
CA VAL A 90 2.08 0.81 -0.93
C VAL A 90 2.53 0.40 -2.33
N GLY A 91 2.16 1.20 -3.33
CA GLY A 91 2.57 1.01 -4.72
C GLY A 91 3.87 1.75 -5.02
N LYS A 92 4.78 1.11 -5.77
CA LYS A 92 6.05 1.73 -6.23
C LYS A 92 5.86 2.99 -7.08
N ASN A 93 4.64 3.25 -7.53
CA ASN A 93 4.23 4.44 -8.29
C ASN A 93 3.94 5.67 -7.41
N GLY A 94 4.24 5.63 -6.11
CA GLY A 94 3.99 6.76 -5.21
C GLY A 94 2.59 6.79 -4.61
N ARG A 95 1.74 5.79 -4.92
CA ARG A 95 0.38 5.71 -4.36
C ARG A 95 0.33 4.79 -3.16
N MET A 96 -0.31 5.26 -2.11
CA MET A 96 -0.58 4.49 -0.90
C MET A 96 -2.08 4.42 -0.67
N TRP A 97 -2.57 3.24 -0.31
CA TRP A 97 -3.94 3.00 0.09
C TRP A 97 -3.96 2.57 1.55
N VAL A 98 -4.84 3.18 2.34
CA VAL A 98 -5.02 2.87 3.77
C VAL A 98 -6.50 2.64 4.04
N LYS A 99 -6.82 1.57 4.78
CA LYS A 99 -8.17 1.27 5.23
C LYS A 99 -8.17 1.00 6.72
N GLY A 100 -9.06 1.67 7.44
CA GLY A 100 -9.17 1.62 8.90
C GLY A 100 -9.98 2.82 9.37
N LEU A 101 -10.33 2.84 10.65
CA LEU A 101 -11.05 3.97 11.26
C LEU A 101 -10.21 5.24 11.18
N ASP A 102 -8.92 5.14 11.51
CA ASP A 102 -7.99 6.28 11.56
C ASP A 102 -7.23 6.50 10.24
N ALA A 103 -7.78 6.05 9.12
CA ALA A 103 -7.07 6.09 7.83
C ALA A 103 -6.57 7.51 7.47
N VAL A 104 -7.37 8.54 7.74
CA VAL A 104 -7.00 9.94 7.49
C VAL A 104 -5.85 10.39 8.39
N LEU A 105 -5.88 10.03 9.68
CA LEU A 105 -4.83 10.36 10.62
C LEU A 105 -3.51 9.70 10.23
N ILE A 106 -3.54 8.40 9.90
CA ILE A 106 -2.39 7.62 9.43
C ILE A 106 -1.81 8.26 8.16
N ILE A 107 -2.65 8.64 7.20
CA ILE A 107 -2.22 9.31 5.98
C ILE A 107 -1.51 10.63 6.27
N ASN A 108 -2.09 11.46 7.13
CA ASN A 108 -1.52 12.76 7.49
C ASN A 108 -0.18 12.62 8.22
N LEU A 109 -0.08 11.64 9.13
CA LEU A 109 1.14 11.30 9.83
C LEU A 109 2.24 10.86 8.86
N LEU A 110 1.93 9.95 7.94
CA LEU A 110 2.88 9.46 6.93
C LEU A 110 3.34 10.55 5.96
N LYS A 111 2.45 11.46 5.56
CA LYS A 111 2.83 12.65 4.79
C LYS A 111 3.83 13.53 5.52
N ARG A 112 3.62 13.72 6.83
CA ARG A 112 4.50 14.53 7.67
C ARG A 112 5.85 13.86 7.92
N CYS A 113 5.89 12.53 7.97
CA CYS A 113 7.13 11.75 8.07
C CYS A 113 7.98 11.79 6.79
N ALA A 114 7.38 11.99 5.61
CA ALA A 114 8.07 11.87 4.32
C ALA A 114 9.39 12.67 4.17
N PRO A 115 9.51 13.93 4.65
CA PRO A 115 10.76 14.69 4.59
C PRO A 115 11.73 14.44 5.76
N MET A 116 11.37 13.61 6.74
CA MET A 116 12.12 13.45 8.00
C MET A 116 13.05 12.24 8.00
N GLN A 117 14.05 12.24 8.89
CA GLN A 117 14.87 11.07 9.19
C GLN A 117 14.15 10.08 10.11
N LEU A 118 14.58 8.81 10.13
CA LEU A 118 13.90 7.72 10.84
C LEU A 118 13.66 8.01 12.34
N ASP A 119 14.67 8.53 13.05
CA ASP A 119 14.54 8.85 14.48
C ASP A 119 13.47 9.92 14.75
N GLN A 120 13.39 10.92 13.87
CA GLN A 120 12.38 11.98 13.95
C GLN A 120 10.99 11.45 13.63
N GLN A 121 10.88 10.53 12.67
CA GLN A 121 9.61 9.88 12.33
C GLN A 121 9.06 9.08 13.51
N LEU A 122 9.90 8.26 14.17
CA LEU A 122 9.50 7.47 15.34
C LEU A 122 9.05 8.36 16.50
N ASN A 123 9.82 9.41 16.79
CA ASN A 123 9.46 10.39 17.82
C ASN A 123 8.14 11.10 17.52
N LEU A 124 7.88 11.42 16.25
CA LEU A 124 6.62 12.03 15.84
C LEU A 124 5.45 11.07 16.06
N ILE A 125 5.58 9.81 15.62
CA ILE A 125 4.52 8.80 15.77
C ILE A 125 4.21 8.57 17.24
N ASN A 126 5.22 8.44 18.10
CA ASN A 126 5.02 8.27 19.54
C ASN A 126 4.31 9.46 20.19
N LYS A 127 4.50 10.69 19.70
CA LYS A 127 3.73 11.86 20.16
C LYS A 127 2.27 11.78 19.70
N PHE A 128 2.07 11.41 18.44
CA PHE A 128 0.74 11.28 17.83
C PHE A 128 -0.04 10.05 18.31
N ALA A 129 0.62 9.05 18.90
CA ALA A 129 0.02 7.87 19.53
C ALA A 129 -1.13 8.19 20.49
N SER A 130 -1.01 9.30 21.23
CA SER A 130 -2.04 9.80 22.15
C SER A 130 -3.36 10.17 21.48
N GLN A 131 -3.35 10.47 20.18
CA GLN A 131 -4.53 10.91 19.42
C GLN A 131 -5.34 9.76 18.82
N PHE A 132 -4.81 8.53 18.82
CA PHE A 132 -5.52 7.35 18.29
C PHE A 132 -6.56 6.77 19.28
N GLN A 133 -6.64 7.29 20.51
CA GLN A 133 -7.53 6.79 21.57
C GLN A 133 -8.77 7.66 21.81
N GLN A 134 -9.03 8.66 20.96
CA GLN A 134 -10.24 9.50 21.00
C GLN A 134 -11.28 8.97 20.00
#